data_AF-A0A9D7HV59-F1
#
_entry.id   AF-A0A9D7HV59-F1
#
_cell.length_a   1.000
_cell.length_b   1.000
_cell.length_c   1.000
_cell.angle_alpha   90.00
_cell.angle_beta   90.00
_cell.angle_gamma   90.00
#
_symmetry.space_group_name_H-M   'P 1'
#
loop_
_entity.id
_entity.type
_entity.pdbx_description
1 polymer ?
#
loop_
_entity_poly.entity_id
_entity_poly.type
_entity_poly.pdbx_seq_one_letter_code
_entity_poly.pdbx_strand_id
1 'polypeptide(L)' 'MKNICSVFVGVSLDGFIARADGTLDFLEGDGTAPLGDNGYDTWRRTSV' A
#
# COMPACT_ATOMS: atom_id res chain seq x y z
N MET A 1 -14.26 -27.27 16.14
CA MET A 1 -14.31 -26.52 14.88
C MET A 1 -13.09 -25.63 14.80
N LYS A 2 -12.35 -25.64 13.69
CA LYS A 2 -11.17 -24.81 13.49
C LYS A 2 -11.61 -23.56 12.72
N ASN A 3 -11.66 -22.42 13.39
CA ASN A 3 -12.02 -21.16 12.74
C ASN A 3 -10.78 -20.65 12.00
N ILE A 4 -10.87 -20.54 10.68
CA ILE A 4 -9.83 -19.95 9.84
C ILE A 4 -10.32 -18.55 9.46
N CYS A 5 -9.47 -17.55 9.69
CA CYS A 5 -9.71 -16.16 9.32
C CYS A 5 -8.54 -15.67 8.46
N SER A 6 -8.84 -15.04 7.33
CA SER A 6 -7.86 -14.37 6.46
C SER A 6 -8.09 -12.86 6.48
N VAL A 7 -7.00 -12.10 6.37
CA VAL A 7 -7.00 -10.65 6.28
C VAL A 7 -6.26 -10.23 5.02
N PHE A 8 -6.89 -9.38 4.22
CA PHE A 8 -6.30 -8.74 3.06
C PHE A 8 -6.23 -7.25 3.35
N VAL A 9 -5.03 -6.68 3.36
CA VAL A 9 -4.80 -5.28 3.78
C VAL A 9 -3.67 -4.67 2.96
N GLY A 10 -3.80 -3.39 2.62
CA GLY A 10 -2.73 -2.58 2.04
C GLY A 10 -1.80 -2.08 3.14
N VAL A 11 -0.49 -2.16 2.92
CA VAL A 11 0.53 -1.68 3.85
C VAL A 11 1.60 -0.91 3.09
N SER A 12 2.26 0.01 3.79
CA SER A 12 3.48 0.65 3.29
C SER A 12 4.61 -0.38 3.11
N LEU A 13 5.64 -0.02 2.35
CA LEU A 13 6.79 -0.92 2.10
C LEU A 13 7.53 -1.33 3.37
N ASP A 14 7.50 -0.48 4.40
CA ASP A 14 8.05 -0.71 5.74
C ASP A 14 7.05 -1.37 6.72
N GLY A 15 5.84 -1.71 6.27
CA GLY A 15 4.91 -2.59 6.99
C GLY A 15 3.87 -1.90 7.87
N PHE A 16 3.68 -0.58 7.75
CA PHE A 16 2.66 0.16 8.48
C PHE A 16 1.34 0.24 7.69
N ILE A 17 0.22 0.16 8.39
CA ILE A 17 -1.12 0.27 7.79
C ILE A 17 -1.53 1.74 7.63
N ALA A 18 -1.15 2.60 8.58
CA ALA A 18 -1.51 4.01 8.59
C ALA A 18 -0.34 4.87 9.03
N ARG A 19 -0.40 6.16 8.69
CA ARG A 19 0.51 7.18 9.21
C ARG A 19 0.30 7.37 10.72
N ALA A 20 1.19 8.11 11.38
CA ALA A 20 1.07 8.41 12.80
C ALA A 20 -0.21 9.20 13.16
N ASP A 21 -0.76 9.95 12.20
CA ASP A 21 -2.03 10.67 12.32
C ASP A 21 -3.26 9.84 11.90
N GLY A 22 -3.07 8.57 11.53
CA GLY A 22 -4.13 7.65 11.11
C GLY A 22 -4.56 7.78 9.65
N THR A 23 -3.93 8.66 8.87
CA THR A 23 -4.26 8.82 7.45
C THR A 23 -3.73 7.65 6.59
N LEU A 24 -4.36 7.45 5.44
CA LEU A 24 -4.05 6.41 4.44
C LEU A 24 -3.70 7.03 3.07
N ASP A 25 -3.16 8.24 3.08
CA ASP A 25 -2.90 9.04 1.88
C ASP A 25 -1.93 8.40 0.87
N PHE A 26 -1.07 7.50 1.35
CA PHE A 26 -0.12 6.72 0.56
C PHE A 26 -0.78 5.56 -0.20
N LEU A 27 -1.96 5.13 0.24
CA LEU A 27 -2.69 4.05 -0.39
C LEU A 27 -3.51 4.65 -1.52
N GLU A 28 -2.90 4.72 -2.70
CA GLU A 28 -3.55 5.28 -3.89
C GLU A 28 -4.62 4.35 -4.45
N GLY A 29 -5.70 4.96 -4.94
CA GLY A 29 -6.84 4.26 -5.54
C GLY A 29 -7.78 3.62 -4.53
N ASP A 30 -9.02 3.40 -4.95
CA ASP A 30 -10.05 2.65 -4.22
C ASP A 30 -10.00 1.14 -4.52
N GLY A 31 -8.86 0.67 -5.06
CA GLY A 31 -8.70 -0.68 -5.58
C GLY A 31 -9.26 -0.91 -6.99
N THR A 32 -9.85 0.10 -7.63
CA THR A 32 -10.35 0.01 -9.02
C THR A 32 -9.46 0.72 -10.05
N ALA A 33 -8.45 1.46 -9.58
CA ALA A 33 -7.55 2.21 -10.44
C ALA A 33 -6.67 1.25 -11.29
N PRO A 34 -6.62 1.41 -12.62
CA PRO A 34 -5.70 0.66 -13.47
C PRO A 34 -4.28 1.13 -13.19
N LEU A 35 -3.53 0.34 -12.41
CA LEU A 35 -2.10 0.54 -12.09
C LEU A 35 -1.74 2.03 -11.93
N GLY A 36 -2.25 2.66 -10.86
CA GLY A 36 -1.88 4.03 -10.51
C GLY A 36 -0.37 4.19 -10.41
N ASP A 37 0.12 5.40 -10.67
CA ASP A 37 1.55 5.73 -10.61
C ASP A 37 2.05 5.62 -9.17
N ASN A 38 2.49 4.42 -8.80
CA ASN A 38 2.99 4.07 -7.47
C ASN A 38 4.42 4.58 -7.22
N GLY A 39 4.92 5.50 -8.05
CA GLY A 39 6.27 6.09 -7.93
C GLY A 39 7.41 5.10 -8.18
N TYR A 40 7.12 3.85 -8.55
CA TYR A 40 8.12 2.80 -8.74
C TYR A 40 9.08 3.12 -9.88
N ASP A 41 8.56 3.65 -11.00
CA ASP A 41 9.38 4.05 -12.13
C ASP A 41 10.29 5.25 -11.81
N THR A 42 9.79 6.18 -11.00
CA THR A 42 10.56 7.33 -10.51
C THR A 42 11.67 6.87 -9.56
N TRP A 43 11.34 6.02 -8.57
CA TRP A 43 12.33 5.42 -7.66
C TRP A 43 13.40 4.63 -8.41
N ARG A 44 13.01 3.80 -9.39
CA ARG A 44 13.92 3.01 -10.22
C ARG A 44 14.87 3.91 -11.01
N ARG A 45 14.41 5.08 -11.47
CA ARG A 45 15.20 5.99 -12.31
C ARG A 45 16.19 6.84 -11.52
N THR A 46 15.88 7.20 -10.28
CA THR A 46 16.71 8.08 -9.44
C THR A 46 17.65 7.36 -8.49
N SER A 47 17.42 6.06 -8.24
CA SER A 47 18.32 5.22 -7.47
C SER A 47 19.52 4.81 -8.35
N VAL A 48 20.57 5.63 -8.33
CA VAL A 48 21.92 5.34 -8.83
C VAL A 48 22.82 4.94 -7.67
#